data_AF-A0A1V5Y0Q7-F1
#
_entry.id   AF-A0A1V5Y0Q7-F1
#
_cell.length_a   1.000
_cell.length_b   1.000
_cell.length_c   1.000
_cell.angle_alpha   90.00
_cell.angle_beta   90.00
_cell.angle_gamma   90.00
#
_symmetry.space_group_name_H-M   'P 1'
#
loop_
_entity.id
_entity.type
_entity.pdbx_description
1 polymer ?
#
loop_
_entity_poly.entity_id
_entity_poly.type
_entity_poly.pdbx_seq_one_letter_code
_entity_poly.pdbx_strand_id
1 'polypeptide(L)'
;MSNIRLNAFILFLIFIQILMIQGGALAADIHATGWMLRDVTPTSTPTPTPTPKPFGVYVQAVIDELEIRKANDVSGYLMKDLWNKYTGVTQTLWYKGTSYMWNNCAKGEWVTIGGVPYQPYGCSYCSGLTLEIWHRAMEKRDADRGIAKAKENWNGLGTKGIFIVKKLWNVIKISYKDTGQVVTNNPSPATALEMSGIGKIITYGDSAKFENVKPYDFCDISRTGSGHSIVFINWIRDSSDNHIKGFRYYSSQSSTSGQGYNTEYFSGEGGSVIKSYFHAGRVYDDPSQWTANIIREADFQ
;
A
#
# COMPACT_ATOMS: atom_id res chain seq x y z
N MET A 1 -67.23 4.46 -17.40
CA MET A 1 -66.15 3.79 -18.14
C MET A 1 -65.27 3.07 -17.13
N SER A 2 -65.63 1.82 -16.84
CA SER A 2 -65.01 0.91 -15.89
C SER A 2 -64.39 -0.27 -16.64
N ASN A 3 -63.50 -1.02 -15.97
CA ASN A 3 -63.00 -2.36 -16.34
C ASN A 3 -61.73 -2.46 -17.20
N ILE A 4 -60.56 -2.05 -16.67
CA ILE A 4 -59.26 -2.56 -17.14
C ILE A 4 -58.34 -3.07 -16.00
N ARG A 5 -58.60 -2.76 -14.72
CA ARG A 5 -57.67 -3.11 -13.61
C ARG A 5 -57.98 -4.40 -12.83
N LEU A 6 -58.95 -5.22 -13.24
CA LEU A 6 -59.34 -6.43 -12.50
C LEU A 6 -58.76 -7.75 -13.08
N ASN A 7 -58.21 -7.76 -14.29
CA ASN A 7 -57.81 -9.00 -14.98
C ASN A 7 -56.36 -9.46 -14.77
N ALA A 8 -55.47 -8.62 -14.23
CA ALA A 8 -54.06 -9.02 -14.01
C ALA A 8 -53.85 -9.80 -12.70
N PHE A 9 -54.72 -9.60 -11.70
CA PHE A 9 -54.56 -10.19 -10.37
C PHE A 9 -55.07 -11.64 -10.28
N ILE A 10 -56.02 -12.02 -11.15
CA ILE A 10 -56.61 -13.37 -11.17
C ILE A 10 -55.72 -14.37 -11.92
N LEU A 11 -54.97 -13.93 -12.96
CA LEU A 11 -54.01 -14.80 -13.66
C LEU A 11 -52.79 -15.19 -12.79
N PHE A 12 -52.39 -14.32 -11.86
CA PHE A 12 -51.24 -14.58 -10.98
C PHE A 12 -51.53 -15.65 -9.90
N LEU A 13 -52.78 -15.75 -9.44
CA LEU A 13 -53.20 -16.72 -8.42
C LEU A 13 -53.41 -18.14 -8.98
N ILE A 14 -53.78 -18.28 -10.26
CA ILE A 14 -53.97 -19.58 -10.92
C ILE A 14 -52.62 -20.27 -11.21
N PHE A 15 -51.56 -19.49 -11.50
CA PHE A 15 -50.23 -20.05 -11.74
C PHE A 15 -49.56 -20.62 -10.48
N ILE A 16 -49.87 -20.08 -9.29
CA ILE A 16 -49.30 -20.54 -8.01
C ILE A 16 -49.97 -21.84 -7.53
N GLN A 17 -51.23 -22.09 -7.89
CA GLN A 17 -51.91 -23.35 -7.54
C GLN A 17 -51.50 -24.55 -8.41
N ILE A 18 -51.00 -24.34 -9.62
CA ILE A 18 -50.54 -25.43 -10.50
C ILE A 18 -49.16 -25.97 -10.06
N LEU A 19 -48.33 -25.17 -9.37
CA LEU A 19 -47.01 -25.62 -8.91
C LEU A 19 -47.01 -26.34 -7.55
N MET A 20 -48.10 -26.29 -6.78
CA MET A 20 -48.16 -26.89 -5.44
C MET A 20 -48.96 -28.22 -5.36
N ILE A 21 -49.46 -28.74 -6.48
CA ILE A 21 -50.22 -30.01 -6.55
C ILE A 21 -49.49 -31.02 -7.46
N GLN A 22 -48.18 -31.21 -7.30
CA GLN A 22 -47.47 -32.37 -7.86
C GLN A 22 -46.39 -32.91 -6.91
N GLY A 23 -46.59 -32.74 -5.60
CA GLY A 23 -45.93 -33.54 -4.58
C GLY A 23 -46.85 -34.68 -4.14
N GLY A 24 -46.58 -35.91 -4.57
CA GLY A 24 -47.26 -37.09 -4.01
C GLY A 24 -47.40 -38.28 -4.95
N ALA A 25 -46.44 -39.20 -4.87
CA ALA A 25 -46.52 -40.66 -5.06
C ALA A 25 -47.40 -41.24 -6.19
N LEU A 26 -46.74 -41.87 -7.18
CA LEU A 26 -47.26 -43.07 -7.84
C LEU A 26 -46.10 -44.05 -8.08
N ALA A 27 -46.17 -45.18 -7.38
CA ALA A 27 -45.36 -46.35 -7.64
C ALA A 27 -45.84 -47.01 -8.95
N ALA A 28 -44.92 -47.25 -9.87
CA ALA A 28 -45.11 -48.19 -10.96
C ALA A 28 -43.74 -48.79 -11.32
N ASP A 29 -43.60 -50.09 -11.03
CA ASP A 29 -42.56 -50.95 -11.57
C ASP A 29 -42.68 -50.98 -13.09
N ILE A 30 -41.65 -50.50 -13.79
CA ILE A 30 -41.42 -50.81 -15.21
C ILE A 30 -39.97 -51.22 -15.37
N HIS A 31 -39.81 -52.48 -15.79
CA HIS A 31 -38.56 -53.14 -16.10
C HIS A 31 -37.75 -52.42 -17.19
N ALA A 32 -36.45 -52.29 -16.91
CA ALA A 32 -35.30 -52.29 -17.81
C ALA A 32 -35.52 -52.07 -19.32
N THR A 33 -35.17 -50.86 -19.80
CA THR A 33 -34.32 -50.71 -20.99
C THR A 33 -33.33 -49.56 -20.76
N GLY A 34 -32.04 -49.88 -20.81
CA GLY A 34 -30.96 -48.95 -20.51
C GLY A 34 -30.77 -47.91 -21.61
N TRP A 35 -31.10 -46.66 -21.27
CA TRP A 35 -30.57 -45.47 -21.94
C TRP A 35 -29.83 -44.66 -20.88
N MET A 36 -28.50 -44.72 -20.89
CA MET A 36 -27.66 -43.88 -20.03
C MET A 36 -27.78 -42.42 -20.47
N LEU A 37 -28.70 -41.68 -19.87
CA LEU A 37 -28.63 -40.22 -19.80
C LEU A 37 -27.42 -39.89 -18.92
N ARG A 38 -26.34 -39.45 -19.56
CA ARG A 38 -25.22 -38.82 -18.84
C ARG A 38 -25.74 -37.53 -18.23
N ASP A 39 -25.77 -37.46 -16.91
CA ASP A 39 -25.95 -36.21 -16.17
C ASP A 39 -24.80 -35.26 -16.56
N VAL A 40 -25.10 -34.31 -17.43
CA VAL A 40 -24.19 -33.21 -17.74
C VAL A 40 -24.35 -32.22 -16.60
N THR A 41 -23.50 -32.33 -15.58
CA THR A 41 -23.41 -31.33 -14.52
C THR A 41 -23.19 -29.96 -15.17
N PRO A 42 -24.04 -28.94 -14.89
CA PRO A 42 -23.83 -27.62 -15.43
C PRO A 42 -22.46 -27.13 -14.95
N THR A 43 -21.54 -26.95 -15.90
CA THR A 43 -20.21 -26.40 -15.62
C THR A 43 -20.43 -24.99 -15.07
N SER A 44 -20.12 -24.78 -13.79
CA SER A 44 -20.20 -23.47 -13.16
C SER A 44 -19.37 -22.50 -14.00
N THR A 45 -20.03 -21.51 -14.62
CA THR A 45 -19.32 -20.42 -15.29
C THR A 45 -18.39 -19.79 -14.26
N PRO A 46 -17.05 -19.74 -14.50
CA PRO A 46 -16.15 -19.10 -13.56
C PRO A 46 -16.61 -17.66 -13.36
N THR A 47 -16.93 -17.30 -12.12
CA THR A 47 -17.19 -15.91 -11.77
C THR A 47 -15.97 -15.09 -12.21
N PRO A 48 -16.15 -14.01 -12.99
CA PRO A 48 -15.02 -13.20 -13.41
C PRO A 48 -14.25 -12.75 -12.17
N THR A 49 -12.96 -13.10 -12.10
CA THR A 49 -12.09 -12.62 -11.04
C THR A 49 -12.13 -11.09 -11.08
N PRO A 50 -12.52 -10.42 -9.98
CA PRO A 50 -12.60 -8.96 -9.96
C PRO A 50 -11.24 -8.37 -10.35
N THR A 51 -11.27 -7.37 -11.24
CA THR A 51 -10.05 -6.67 -11.66
C THR A 51 -9.33 -6.12 -10.44
N PRO A 52 -8.02 -6.39 -10.27
CA PRO A 52 -7.25 -5.86 -9.15
C PRO A 52 -7.36 -4.33 -9.10
N LYS A 53 -7.73 -3.79 -7.93
CA LYS A 53 -7.69 -2.33 -7.69
C LYS A 53 -6.23 -1.85 -7.78
N PRO A 54 -5.97 -0.69 -8.41
CA PRO A 54 -4.63 -0.11 -8.39
C PRO A 54 -4.12 0.06 -6.95
N PHE A 55 -2.85 -0.26 -6.69
CA PHE A 55 -2.31 -0.22 -5.34
C PHE A 55 -2.40 1.18 -4.71
N GLY A 56 -2.30 2.22 -5.54
CA GLY A 56 -2.43 3.61 -5.13
C GLY A 56 -3.76 3.95 -4.43
N VAL A 57 -4.83 3.19 -4.66
CA VAL A 57 -6.10 3.37 -3.94
C VAL A 57 -5.93 3.08 -2.45
N TYR A 58 -5.16 2.05 -2.09
CA TYR A 58 -4.88 1.74 -0.68
C TYR A 58 -3.93 2.75 -0.05
N VAL A 59 -2.97 3.26 -0.82
CA VAL A 59 -2.07 4.33 -0.38
C VAL A 59 -2.85 5.60 -0.07
N GLN A 60 -3.75 6.03 -0.97
CA GLN A 60 -4.63 7.16 -0.76
C GLN A 60 -5.50 6.98 0.48
N ALA A 61 -6.12 5.80 0.66
CA ALA A 61 -6.95 5.52 1.84
C ALA A 61 -6.16 5.66 3.16
N VAL A 62 -4.89 5.27 3.18
CA VAL A 62 -4.04 5.48 4.37
C VAL A 62 -3.71 6.95 4.58
N ILE A 63 -3.42 7.70 3.51
CA ILE A 63 -3.20 9.14 3.59
C ILE A 63 -4.45 9.85 4.13
N ASP A 64 -5.64 9.48 3.66
CA ASP A 64 -6.91 10.05 4.15
C ASP A 64 -7.12 9.78 5.65
N GLU A 65 -6.87 8.55 6.11
CA GLU A 65 -6.92 8.21 7.54
C GLU A 65 -5.91 9.02 8.36
N LEU A 66 -4.73 9.25 7.81
CA LEU A 66 -3.70 10.07 8.43
C LEU A 66 -4.16 11.53 8.52
N GLU A 67 -4.69 12.12 7.46
CA GLU A 67 -5.19 13.51 7.46
C GLU A 67 -6.39 13.68 8.42
N ILE A 68 -7.31 12.71 8.47
CA ILE A 68 -8.39 12.68 9.47
C ILE A 68 -7.79 12.65 10.89
N ARG A 69 -6.78 11.80 11.13
CA ARG A 69 -6.13 11.74 12.44
C ARG A 69 -5.43 13.04 12.80
N LYS A 70 -4.75 13.67 11.85
CA LYS A 70 -4.12 14.98 12.02
C LYS A 70 -5.12 16.06 12.42
N ALA A 71 -6.33 16.03 11.88
CA ALA A 71 -7.38 16.97 12.26
C ALA A 71 -7.91 16.75 13.69
N ASN A 72 -7.78 15.54 14.24
CA ASN A 72 -8.38 15.14 15.51
C ASN A 72 -7.37 14.93 16.66
N ASP A 73 -6.06 14.91 16.36
CA ASP A 73 -5.01 14.58 17.32
C ASP A 73 -3.70 15.32 17.02
N VAL A 74 -2.66 15.05 17.80
CA VAL A 74 -1.32 15.57 17.55
C VAL A 74 -0.70 14.90 16.33
N SER A 75 -0.47 15.69 15.28
CA SER A 75 0.48 15.37 14.22
C SER A 75 1.73 16.21 14.44
N GLY A 76 2.90 15.59 14.42
CA GLY A 76 4.15 16.32 14.57
C GLY A 76 5.31 15.62 13.87
N TYR A 77 6.38 16.38 13.66
CA TYR A 77 7.60 15.89 13.05
C TYR A 77 8.60 15.55 14.15
N LEU A 78 9.00 14.27 14.27
CA LEU A 78 10.01 13.86 15.24
C LEU A 78 11.40 14.18 14.71
N MET A 79 12.04 15.23 15.24
CA MET A 79 13.45 15.48 14.96
C MET A 79 14.35 14.57 15.79
N LYS A 80 14.93 13.57 15.11
CA LYS A 80 16.17 12.87 15.48
C LYS A 80 16.14 12.02 16.77
N ASP A 81 16.97 10.98 16.72
CA ASP A 81 17.47 10.11 17.78
C ASP A 81 17.48 10.74 19.18
N LEU A 82 16.67 10.17 20.08
CA LEU A 82 16.83 10.33 21.53
C LEU A 82 17.01 9.03 22.30
N TRP A 83 16.98 7.86 21.62
CA TRP A 83 16.79 6.59 22.34
C TRP A 83 17.39 5.36 21.68
N ASN A 84 18.30 5.47 20.70
CA ASN A 84 18.80 4.29 19.97
C ASN A 84 17.67 3.40 19.35
N LYS A 85 16.44 3.91 19.30
CA LYS A 85 15.21 3.23 18.86
C LYS A 85 14.53 4.17 17.87
N TYR A 86 14.82 4.00 16.58
CA TYR A 86 14.13 4.73 15.52
C TYR A 86 12.65 4.34 15.49
N THR A 87 11.78 5.34 15.59
CA THR A 87 10.32 5.19 15.63
C THR A 87 9.65 6.35 14.90
N GLY A 88 10.05 6.57 13.65
CA GLY A 88 9.52 7.63 12.79
C GLY A 88 8.14 7.32 12.21
N VAL A 89 7.31 6.54 12.90
CA VAL A 89 5.97 6.11 12.47
C VAL A 89 4.92 6.63 13.45
N THR A 90 3.71 6.85 12.96
CA THR A 90 2.60 7.37 13.75
C THR A 90 1.96 6.30 14.65
N GLN A 91 2.23 5.02 14.36
CA GLN A 91 1.87 3.84 15.16
C GLN A 91 2.89 2.69 14.97
N THR A 92 3.03 1.82 15.98
CA THR A 92 3.88 0.62 15.88
C THR A 92 3.41 -0.30 14.75
N LEU A 93 4.32 -0.70 13.87
CA LEU A 93 4.08 -1.62 12.76
C LEU A 93 4.52 -3.04 13.12
N TRP A 94 3.68 -4.00 12.76
CA TRP A 94 3.86 -5.41 13.08
C TRP A 94 3.80 -6.24 11.80
N TYR A 95 4.81 -7.07 11.58
CA TYR A 95 4.85 -8.03 10.47
C TYR A 95 5.15 -9.42 11.00
N LYS A 96 4.27 -10.38 10.71
CA LYS A 96 4.30 -11.78 11.18
C LYS A 96 4.51 -11.87 12.69
N GLY A 97 3.76 -11.06 13.44
CA GLY A 97 3.84 -10.97 14.90
C GLY A 97 5.11 -10.27 15.44
N THR A 98 5.98 -9.77 14.56
CA THR A 98 7.21 -9.06 14.95
C THR A 98 7.05 -7.55 14.73
N SER A 99 7.18 -6.76 15.80
CA SER A 99 7.28 -5.30 15.68
C SER A 99 8.61 -4.92 15.03
N TYR A 100 8.59 -4.14 13.95
CA TYR A 100 9.82 -3.76 13.23
C TYR A 100 10.00 -2.24 13.08
N MET A 101 8.92 -1.47 13.26
CA MET A 101 8.92 -0.03 13.46
C MET A 101 8.05 0.24 14.69
N TRP A 102 8.52 1.04 15.63
CA TRP A 102 7.79 1.26 16.87
C TRP A 102 7.23 2.68 16.91
N ASN A 103 6.21 2.91 17.71
CA ASN A 103 5.85 4.20 18.30
C ASN A 103 5.37 3.86 19.71
N ASN A 104 6.28 3.97 20.67
CA ASN A 104 6.07 3.47 22.03
C ASN A 104 5.59 4.56 22.99
N CYS A 105 5.36 5.77 22.49
CA CYS A 105 4.94 6.87 23.34
C CYS A 105 3.42 6.84 23.52
N ALA A 106 2.95 7.07 24.74
CA ALA A 106 1.53 7.19 25.02
C ALA A 106 1.00 8.59 24.69
N LYS A 107 -0.29 8.69 24.36
CA LYS A 107 -0.96 9.99 24.26
C LYS A 107 -0.89 10.70 25.61
N GLY A 108 -0.52 11.98 25.63
CA GLY A 108 -0.28 12.73 26.87
C GLY A 108 1.17 12.70 27.34
N GLU A 109 2.00 11.78 26.85
CA GLU A 109 3.42 11.71 27.22
C GLU A 109 4.20 12.88 26.63
N TRP A 110 5.18 13.38 27.38
CA TRP A 110 6.09 14.45 26.98
C TRP A 110 7.54 13.99 27.15
N VAL A 111 8.37 14.32 26.18
CA VAL A 111 9.82 14.08 26.20
C VAL A 111 10.55 15.39 25.95
N THR A 112 11.78 15.53 26.44
CA THR A 112 12.59 16.72 26.20
C THR A 112 13.62 16.45 25.12
N ILE A 113 13.56 17.19 24.00
CA ILE A 113 14.50 17.11 22.88
C ILE A 113 15.29 18.40 22.80
N GLY A 114 16.62 18.34 23.01
CA GLY A 114 17.47 19.54 22.97
C GLY A 114 17.05 20.63 23.96
N GLY A 115 16.47 20.25 25.11
CA GLY A 115 15.95 21.18 26.11
C GLY A 115 14.51 21.66 25.87
N VAL A 116 13.85 21.22 24.78
CA VAL A 116 12.48 21.62 24.43
C VAL A 116 11.51 20.47 24.70
N PRO A 117 10.41 20.67 25.46
CA PRO A 117 9.39 19.64 25.66
C PRO A 117 8.64 19.38 24.36
N TYR A 118 8.43 18.12 24.05
CA TYR A 118 7.79 17.62 22.83
C TYR A 118 6.84 16.49 23.18
N GLN A 119 5.68 16.42 22.51
CA GLN A 119 4.76 15.29 22.62
C GLN A 119 4.99 14.33 21.45
N PRO A 120 5.64 13.18 21.66
CA PRO A 120 6.07 12.28 20.59
C PRO A 120 4.97 11.39 20.03
N TYR A 121 3.85 11.24 20.75
CA TYR A 121 2.71 10.47 20.29
C TYR A 121 2.22 10.96 18.93
N GLY A 122 1.98 10.04 18.00
CA GLY A 122 1.48 10.35 16.65
C GLY A 122 2.47 11.06 15.72
N CYS A 123 3.66 11.41 16.21
CA CYS A 123 4.67 12.08 15.42
C CYS A 123 5.50 11.10 14.58
N SER A 124 6.04 11.55 13.45
CA SER A 124 6.74 10.69 12.49
C SER A 124 7.94 11.39 11.83
N TYR A 125 8.77 10.61 11.13
CA TYR A 125 9.81 11.10 10.23
C TYR A 125 9.44 10.73 8.79
N CYS A 126 10.02 11.41 7.79
CA CYS A 126 9.65 11.20 6.38
C CYS A 126 9.77 9.73 5.94
N SER A 127 10.91 9.09 6.19
CA SER A 127 11.14 7.68 5.82
C SER A 127 10.28 6.70 6.61
N GLY A 128 10.01 6.99 7.89
CA GLY A 128 9.13 6.16 8.71
C GLY A 128 7.67 6.30 8.29
N LEU A 129 7.18 7.51 8.04
CA LEU A 129 5.83 7.77 7.58
C LEU A 129 5.55 7.09 6.24
N THR A 130 6.45 7.22 5.27
CA THR A 130 6.26 6.58 3.95
C THR A 130 6.30 5.05 4.04
N LEU A 131 7.13 4.49 4.94
CA LEU A 131 7.15 3.05 5.21
C LEU A 131 5.87 2.57 5.92
N GLU A 132 5.32 3.35 6.85
CA GLU A 132 4.01 3.08 7.46
C GLU A 132 2.89 3.12 6.42
N ILE A 133 2.88 4.14 5.56
CA ILE A 133 1.88 4.26 4.50
C ILE A 133 1.91 3.02 3.60
N TRP A 134 3.10 2.60 3.18
CA TRP A 134 3.27 1.36 2.42
C TRP A 134 2.75 0.15 3.21
N HIS A 135 3.17 -0.03 4.46
CA HIS A 135 2.76 -1.17 5.29
C HIS A 135 1.24 -1.28 5.42
N ARG A 136 0.59 -0.18 5.81
CA ARG A 136 -0.87 -0.14 5.98
C ARG A 136 -1.60 -0.31 4.65
N ALA A 137 -1.04 0.19 3.54
CA ALA A 137 -1.61 -0.02 2.21
C ALA A 137 -1.53 -1.50 1.78
N MET A 138 -0.44 -2.20 2.13
CA MET A 138 -0.32 -3.64 1.93
C MET A 138 -1.38 -4.38 2.76
N GLU A 139 -1.52 -4.08 4.05
CA GLU A 139 -2.55 -4.68 4.93
C GLU A 139 -3.97 -4.47 4.38
N LYS A 140 -4.30 -3.26 3.92
CA LYS A 140 -5.60 -2.96 3.32
C LYS A 140 -5.85 -3.75 2.04
N ARG A 141 -4.84 -3.89 1.19
CA ARG A 141 -4.92 -4.68 -0.04
C ARG A 141 -5.17 -6.17 0.25
N ASP A 142 -4.50 -6.72 1.26
CA ASP A 142 -4.72 -8.11 1.65
C ASP A 142 -6.09 -8.32 2.28
N ALA A 143 -6.56 -7.37 3.09
CA ALA A 143 -7.92 -7.38 3.61
C ALA A 143 -8.97 -7.35 2.49
N ASP A 144 -8.78 -6.52 1.46
CA ASP A 144 -9.67 -6.47 0.26
C ASP A 144 -9.71 -7.82 -0.49
N ARG A 145 -8.63 -8.61 -0.39
CA ARG A 145 -8.51 -9.94 -1.00
C ARG A 145 -8.88 -11.09 -0.06
N GLY A 146 -9.35 -10.79 1.16
CA GLY A 146 -9.67 -11.81 2.16
C GLY A 146 -8.45 -12.57 2.71
N ILE A 147 -7.24 -12.03 2.54
CA ILE A 147 -6.02 -12.59 3.13
C ILE A 147 -5.99 -12.17 4.60
N ALA A 148 -6.15 -13.15 5.49
CA ALA A 148 -6.08 -12.90 6.93
C ALA A 148 -4.67 -12.43 7.32
N LYS A 149 -4.57 -11.48 8.26
CA LYS A 149 -3.29 -10.95 8.78
C LYS A 149 -2.33 -12.06 9.25
N ALA A 150 -2.86 -13.12 9.86
CA ALA A 150 -2.04 -14.27 10.29
C ALA A 150 -1.40 -15.06 9.13
N LYS A 151 -1.89 -14.87 7.90
CA LYS A 151 -1.39 -15.48 6.66
C LYS A 151 -0.58 -14.50 5.82
N GLU A 152 -0.24 -13.32 6.36
CA GLU A 152 0.56 -12.34 5.63
C GLU A 152 1.91 -12.93 5.22
N ASN A 153 2.26 -12.75 3.95
CA ASN A 153 3.46 -13.31 3.35
C ASN A 153 3.86 -12.48 2.13
N TRP A 154 4.30 -11.24 2.33
CA TRP A 154 4.29 -10.23 1.26
C TRP A 154 5.08 -10.57 0.00
N ASN A 155 5.99 -11.55 0.02
CA ASN A 155 6.48 -12.30 -1.15
C ASN A 155 7.54 -13.29 -0.65
N GLY A 156 7.18 -14.12 0.34
CA GLY A 156 8.16 -14.95 1.05
C GLY A 156 9.04 -14.19 2.06
N LEU A 157 8.80 -12.89 2.29
CA LEU A 157 9.53 -12.11 3.29
C LEU A 157 9.34 -12.69 4.70
N GLY A 158 10.44 -13.04 5.34
CA GLY A 158 10.52 -13.42 6.74
C GLY A 158 10.72 -12.20 7.65
N THR A 159 11.00 -12.48 8.92
CA THR A 159 11.21 -11.45 9.93
C THR A 159 12.54 -10.70 9.71
N LYS A 160 13.60 -11.35 9.21
CA LYS A 160 14.87 -10.65 8.91
C LYS A 160 14.72 -9.80 7.64
N GLY A 161 14.02 -10.31 6.64
CA GLY A 161 13.74 -9.62 5.39
C GLY A 161 12.99 -8.31 5.60
N ILE A 162 11.98 -8.25 6.48
CA ILE A 162 11.28 -6.98 6.76
C ILE A 162 12.20 -5.94 7.42
N PHE A 163 13.17 -6.36 8.23
CA PHE A 163 14.18 -5.44 8.78
C PHE A 163 15.15 -4.95 7.70
N ILE A 164 15.49 -5.78 6.72
CA ILE A 164 16.25 -5.36 5.54
C ILE A 164 15.45 -4.34 4.72
N VAL A 165 14.18 -4.63 4.40
CA VAL A 165 13.26 -3.68 3.73
C VAL A 165 13.25 -2.34 4.49
N LYS A 166 13.09 -2.36 5.81
CA LYS A 166 13.18 -1.16 6.65
C LYS A 166 14.50 -0.41 6.45
N LYS A 167 15.65 -1.09 6.44
CA LYS A 167 16.96 -0.43 6.27
C LYS A 167 17.10 0.20 4.89
N LEU A 168 16.71 -0.52 3.83
CA LEU A 168 16.71 -0.01 2.47
C LEU A 168 15.77 1.20 2.31
N TRP A 169 14.58 1.14 2.88
CA TRP A 169 13.61 2.23 2.86
C TRP A 169 14.11 3.50 3.57
N ASN A 170 14.89 3.32 4.64
CA ASN A 170 15.57 4.42 5.35
C ASN A 170 16.86 4.88 4.66
N VAL A 171 17.15 4.42 3.43
CA VAL A 171 18.37 4.78 2.68
C VAL A 171 19.64 4.40 3.45
N ILE A 172 19.60 3.31 4.22
CA ILE A 172 20.74 2.83 5.02
C ILE A 172 21.42 1.69 4.28
N LYS A 173 22.69 1.92 3.91
CA LYS A 173 23.56 0.87 3.37
C LYS A 173 23.90 -0.12 4.48
N ILE A 174 23.70 -1.41 4.19
CA ILE A 174 23.99 -2.52 5.10
C ILE A 174 24.73 -3.63 4.34
N SER A 175 25.46 -4.44 5.08
CA SER A 175 26.09 -5.66 4.57
C SER A 175 25.59 -6.87 5.36
N TYR A 176 25.51 -8.03 4.70
CA TYR A 176 25.23 -9.27 5.40
C TYR A 176 26.40 -9.66 6.31
N LYS A 177 26.11 -10.05 7.55
CA LYS A 177 27.14 -10.35 8.57
C LYS A 177 27.95 -11.61 8.27
N ASP A 178 27.30 -12.63 7.75
CA ASP A 178 27.85 -13.94 7.41
C ASP A 178 28.78 -13.88 6.19
N THR A 179 28.49 -13.04 5.18
CA THR A 179 29.29 -12.98 3.94
C THR A 179 30.07 -11.68 3.76
N GLY A 180 29.79 -10.64 4.54
CA GLY A 180 30.32 -9.28 4.34
C GLY A 180 29.79 -8.57 3.09
N GLN A 181 28.98 -9.25 2.28
CA GLN A 181 28.46 -8.73 1.01
C GLN A 181 27.48 -7.59 1.28
N VAL A 182 27.72 -6.45 0.63
CA VAL A 182 26.80 -5.32 0.62
C VAL A 182 25.45 -5.76 0.03
N VAL A 183 24.35 -5.48 0.73
CA VAL A 183 23.00 -5.83 0.25
C VAL A 183 22.68 -5.11 -1.06
N THR A 184 22.96 -3.80 -1.10
CA THR A 184 22.91 -2.96 -2.31
C THR A 184 23.72 -1.68 -2.10
N ASN A 185 24.28 -1.13 -3.16
CA ASN A 185 24.95 0.16 -3.12
C ASN A 185 23.99 1.35 -3.21
N ASN A 186 22.74 1.12 -3.60
CA ASN A 186 21.72 2.15 -3.80
C ASN A 186 20.50 1.84 -2.94
N PRO A 187 20.55 1.96 -1.60
CA PRO A 187 19.38 1.74 -0.75
C PRO A 187 18.33 2.82 -1.03
N SER A 188 17.09 2.42 -1.29
CA SER A 188 15.96 3.34 -1.44
C SER A 188 14.64 2.59 -1.20
N PRO A 189 13.51 3.29 -1.00
CA PRO A 189 12.18 2.67 -1.11
C PRO A 189 12.01 1.90 -2.42
N ALA A 190 12.46 2.45 -3.56
CA ALA A 190 12.35 1.79 -4.85
C ALA A 190 13.15 0.47 -4.91
N THR A 191 14.36 0.46 -4.36
CA THR A 191 15.20 -0.74 -4.23
C THR A 191 14.56 -1.76 -3.30
N ALA A 192 13.97 -1.32 -2.18
CA ALA A 192 13.31 -2.20 -1.24
C ALA A 192 12.12 -2.92 -1.89
N LEU A 193 11.34 -2.20 -2.70
CA LEU A 193 10.22 -2.74 -3.46
C LEU A 193 10.66 -3.74 -4.54
N GLU A 194 11.71 -3.41 -5.30
CA GLU A 194 12.22 -4.30 -6.35
C GLU A 194 12.87 -5.55 -5.76
N MET A 195 13.74 -5.42 -4.75
CA MET A 195 14.44 -6.56 -4.16
C MET A 195 13.48 -7.53 -3.45
N SER A 196 12.40 -7.03 -2.86
CA SER A 196 11.36 -7.89 -2.28
C SER A 196 10.44 -8.52 -3.34
N GLY A 197 10.58 -8.16 -4.62
CA GLY A 197 9.80 -8.66 -5.73
C GLY A 197 8.35 -8.16 -5.79
N ILE A 198 7.95 -7.27 -4.88
CA ILE A 198 6.56 -6.75 -4.79
C ILE A 198 6.32 -5.50 -5.64
N GLY A 199 7.38 -4.95 -6.21
CA GLY A 199 7.31 -3.74 -7.01
C GLY A 199 8.46 -3.62 -7.99
N LYS A 200 8.57 -2.44 -8.58
CA LYS A 200 9.59 -2.10 -9.56
C LYS A 200 10.09 -0.69 -9.38
N ILE A 201 11.31 -0.46 -9.86
CA ILE A 201 11.86 0.88 -9.99
C ILE A 201 11.25 1.52 -11.24
N ILE A 202 10.80 2.76 -11.09
CA ILE A 202 10.35 3.61 -12.19
C ILE A 202 11.51 4.45 -12.71
N THR A 203 12.28 5.06 -11.82
CA THR A 203 13.46 5.85 -12.17
C THR A 203 14.45 5.94 -11.01
N TYR A 204 15.74 6.07 -11.35
CA TYR A 204 16.81 6.54 -10.48
C TYR A 204 17.34 7.87 -11.00
N GLY A 205 16.48 8.90 -11.01
CA GLY A 205 16.87 10.24 -11.45
C GLY A 205 17.03 10.43 -12.96
N ASP A 206 16.75 9.39 -13.76
CA ASP A 206 16.63 9.53 -15.21
C ASP A 206 15.33 10.30 -15.52
N SER A 207 15.50 11.58 -15.85
CA SER A 207 14.39 12.50 -16.12
C SER A 207 13.54 12.08 -17.33
N ALA A 208 14.09 11.31 -18.28
CA ALA A 208 13.32 10.79 -19.41
C ALA A 208 12.22 9.81 -18.96
N LYS A 209 12.33 9.26 -17.74
CA LYS A 209 11.35 8.34 -17.13
C LYS A 209 10.39 9.01 -16.16
N PHE A 210 10.50 10.33 -15.92
CA PHE A 210 9.62 11.02 -14.96
C PHE A 210 8.14 10.94 -15.34
N GLU A 211 7.84 10.93 -16.64
CA GLU A 211 6.47 10.75 -17.14
C GLU A 211 5.86 9.39 -16.77
N ASN A 212 6.68 8.40 -16.40
CA ASN A 212 6.20 7.10 -15.95
C ASN A 212 5.84 7.06 -14.45
N VAL A 213 6.22 8.08 -13.69
CA VAL A 213 5.90 8.23 -12.26
C VAL A 213 4.42 8.59 -12.13
N LYS A 214 3.71 7.90 -11.24
CA LYS A 214 2.27 8.03 -11.05
C LYS A 214 1.97 8.43 -9.62
N PRO A 215 0.80 9.04 -9.36
CA PRO A 215 0.32 9.25 -8.01
C PRO A 215 0.49 7.99 -7.16
N TYR A 216 0.97 8.18 -5.94
CA TYR A 216 1.21 7.17 -4.91
C TYR A 216 2.44 6.27 -5.10
N ASP A 217 3.34 6.60 -6.04
CA ASP A 217 4.68 6.04 -6.03
C ASP A 217 5.45 6.46 -4.78
N PHE A 218 6.29 5.56 -4.29
CA PHE A 218 7.17 5.82 -3.16
C PHE A 218 8.52 6.29 -3.67
N CYS A 219 8.94 7.46 -3.20
CA CYS A 219 10.13 8.11 -3.69
C CYS A 219 11.07 8.49 -2.55
N ASP A 220 12.34 8.63 -2.89
CA ASP A 220 13.30 9.41 -2.13
C ASP A 220 13.89 10.49 -3.04
N ILE A 221 14.06 11.67 -2.46
CA ILE A 221 14.62 12.84 -3.11
C ILE A 221 15.81 13.33 -2.32
N SER A 222 16.75 14.00 -2.99
CA SER A 222 17.85 14.69 -2.31
C SER A 222 18.01 16.13 -2.77
N ARG A 223 18.47 16.94 -1.82
CA ARG A 223 19.02 18.29 -1.98
C ARG A 223 20.47 18.22 -1.52
N THR A 224 21.24 19.28 -1.76
CA THR A 224 22.60 19.39 -1.19
C THR A 224 22.52 19.30 0.34
N GLY A 225 23.03 18.20 0.91
CA GLY A 225 23.12 17.97 2.36
C GLY A 225 21.85 17.42 3.04
N SER A 226 20.77 17.11 2.32
CA SER A 226 19.53 16.58 2.92
C SER A 226 18.78 15.62 1.98
N GLY A 227 18.34 14.48 2.51
CA GLY A 227 17.46 13.53 1.84
C GLY A 227 16.04 13.54 2.44
N HIS A 228 15.06 13.06 1.67
CA HIS A 228 13.67 13.00 2.13
C HIS A 228 12.88 11.92 1.39
N SER A 229 12.18 11.06 2.14
CA SER A 229 11.27 10.08 1.56
C SER A 229 9.88 10.68 1.41
N ILE A 230 9.22 10.48 0.28
CA ILE A 230 7.93 11.07 -0.05
C ILE A 230 7.00 10.07 -0.72
N VAL A 231 5.69 10.26 -0.60
CA VAL A 231 4.69 9.65 -1.48
C VAL A 231 4.33 10.66 -2.54
N PHE A 232 4.62 10.35 -3.80
CA PHE A 232 4.38 11.26 -4.92
C PHE A 232 2.88 11.48 -5.13
N ILE A 233 2.44 12.71 -5.40
CA ILE A 233 1.03 13.02 -5.69
C ILE A 233 0.87 13.41 -7.16
N ASN A 234 1.57 14.45 -7.62
CA ASN A 234 1.53 14.86 -9.01
C ASN A 234 2.72 15.76 -9.38
N TRP A 235 3.03 15.82 -10.67
CA TRP A 235 4.00 16.76 -11.20
C TRP A 235 3.44 18.18 -11.18
N ILE A 236 4.32 19.14 -10.91
CA ILE A 236 4.12 20.56 -11.19
C ILE A 236 4.84 20.86 -12.50
N ARG A 237 4.13 21.48 -13.43
CA ARG A 237 4.63 21.77 -14.77
C ARG A 237 4.70 23.26 -15.02
N ASP A 238 5.63 23.65 -15.88
CA ASP A 238 5.65 25.01 -16.38
C ASP A 238 4.52 25.24 -17.38
N SER A 239 3.83 26.38 -17.25
CA SER A 239 2.70 26.70 -18.13
C SER A 239 3.11 27.05 -19.55
N SER A 240 4.37 27.41 -19.79
CA SER A 240 4.84 27.89 -21.09
C SER A 240 5.17 26.76 -22.08
N ASP A 241 5.80 25.68 -21.63
CA ASP A 241 6.28 24.58 -22.46
C ASP A 241 5.93 23.18 -21.90
N ASN A 242 5.16 23.13 -20.80
CA ASN A 242 4.67 21.92 -20.14
C ASN A 242 5.76 20.99 -19.56
N HIS A 243 7.01 21.46 -19.42
CA HIS A 243 8.06 20.65 -18.81
C HIS A 243 7.85 20.49 -17.29
N ILE A 244 8.41 19.42 -16.72
CA ILE A 244 8.30 19.14 -15.28
C ILE A 244 9.28 20.02 -14.51
N LYS A 245 8.75 20.91 -13.66
CA LYS A 245 9.52 21.86 -12.86
C LYS A 245 9.62 21.49 -11.38
N GLY A 246 8.66 20.72 -10.89
CA GLY A 246 8.59 20.31 -9.49
C GLY A 246 7.52 19.25 -9.28
N PHE A 247 7.18 18.96 -8.04
CA PHE A 247 6.19 17.95 -7.69
C PHE A 247 5.51 18.27 -6.36
N ARG A 248 4.26 17.82 -6.25
CA ARG A 248 3.53 17.74 -4.99
C ARG A 248 3.67 16.34 -4.43
N TYR A 249 3.77 16.25 -3.12
CA TYR A 249 3.92 14.99 -2.41
C TYR A 249 3.24 15.02 -1.05
N TYR A 250 3.12 13.85 -0.43
CA TYR A 250 2.75 13.68 0.97
C TYR A 250 3.93 13.07 1.76
N SER A 251 4.31 13.69 2.87
CA SER A 251 5.38 13.20 3.76
C SER A 251 5.29 13.84 5.15
N SER A 252 6.33 13.71 5.97
CA SER A 252 6.46 14.35 7.29
C SER A 252 7.67 15.26 7.36
N GLN A 253 7.46 16.53 7.69
CA GLN A 253 8.49 17.57 7.76
C GLN A 253 8.07 18.72 8.68
N SER A 254 9.03 19.57 9.06
CA SER A 254 8.77 20.71 9.94
C SER A 254 7.79 21.72 9.35
N SER A 255 7.92 22.07 8.06
CA SER A 255 7.05 23.09 7.44
C SER A 255 5.60 22.67 7.26
N THR A 256 5.29 21.37 7.39
CA THR A 256 3.91 20.85 7.41
C THR A 256 3.42 20.54 8.82
N SER A 257 4.20 20.91 9.85
CA SER A 257 3.97 20.58 11.26
C SER A 257 3.80 19.08 11.49
N GLY A 258 4.68 18.26 10.92
CA GLY A 258 4.54 16.81 10.90
C GLY A 258 4.11 16.30 9.54
N GLN A 259 3.21 15.33 9.50
CA GLN A 259 2.69 14.79 8.25
C GLN A 259 1.87 15.82 7.46
N GLY A 260 1.91 15.77 6.13
CA GLY A 260 1.07 16.60 5.28
C GLY A 260 1.53 16.67 3.84
N TYR A 261 0.74 17.37 3.02
CA TYR A 261 1.09 17.69 1.65
C TYR A 261 2.09 18.84 1.58
N ASN A 262 3.04 18.74 0.67
CA ASN A 262 3.93 19.84 0.32
C ASN A 262 4.27 19.84 -1.17
N THR A 263 4.84 20.94 -1.64
CA THR A 263 5.37 21.09 -2.99
C THR A 263 6.84 21.49 -2.92
N GLU A 264 7.66 20.85 -3.76
CA GLU A 264 9.05 21.22 -3.98
C GLU A 264 9.36 21.29 -5.47
N TYR A 265 10.38 22.09 -5.79
CA TYR A 265 10.84 22.32 -7.15
C TYR A 265 12.27 21.80 -7.33
N PHE A 266 12.59 21.44 -8.56
CA PHE A 266 13.94 21.03 -8.90
C PHE A 266 14.92 22.21 -8.90
N SER A 267 16.21 21.91 -8.76
CA SER A 267 17.28 22.88 -8.95
C SER A 267 17.21 23.46 -10.36
N GLY A 268 17.29 24.79 -10.47
CA GLY A 268 17.05 25.53 -11.71
C GLY A 268 15.58 25.88 -11.97
N GLU A 269 14.64 25.32 -11.21
CA GLU A 269 13.18 25.49 -11.40
C GLU A 269 12.52 26.28 -10.26
N GLY A 270 13.32 26.98 -9.45
CA GLY A 270 12.87 27.69 -8.24
C GLY A 270 12.94 26.86 -6.96
N GLY A 271 13.58 25.68 -6.98
CA GLY A 271 13.83 24.88 -5.79
C GLY A 271 15.25 24.33 -5.74
N SER A 272 15.47 23.33 -4.88
CA SER A 272 16.80 22.77 -4.61
C SER A 272 16.88 21.25 -4.82
N VAL A 273 15.78 20.60 -5.21
CA VAL A 273 15.77 19.15 -5.42
C VAL A 273 16.63 18.79 -6.63
N ILE A 274 17.56 17.87 -6.46
CA ILE A 274 18.46 17.46 -7.54
C ILE A 274 17.73 16.42 -8.40
N LYS A 275 17.47 16.73 -9.69
CA LYS A 275 16.70 15.86 -10.61
C LYS A 275 17.27 14.43 -10.65
N SER A 276 18.60 14.28 -10.71
CA SER A 276 19.27 12.97 -10.75
C SER A 276 19.20 12.18 -9.43
N TYR A 277 18.66 12.77 -8.36
CA TYR A 277 18.45 12.12 -7.06
C TYR A 277 16.96 12.01 -6.75
N PHE A 278 16.09 12.11 -7.77
CA PHE A 278 14.68 11.75 -7.66
C PHE A 278 14.53 10.28 -8.02
N HIS A 279 14.36 9.43 -7.01
CA HIS A 279 14.17 7.99 -7.22
C HIS A 279 12.70 7.65 -6.94
N ALA A 280 12.13 6.76 -7.76
CA ALA A 280 10.73 6.36 -7.60
C ALA A 280 10.57 4.86 -7.80
N GLY A 281 9.79 4.24 -6.91
CA GLY A 281 9.37 2.85 -6.99
C GLY A 281 7.86 2.72 -6.87
N ARG A 282 7.33 1.71 -7.55
CA ARG A 282 5.90 1.40 -7.57
C ARG A 282 5.67 -0.04 -7.13
N VAL A 283 4.73 -0.23 -6.21
CA VAL A 283 4.21 -1.57 -5.86
C VAL A 283 3.34 -2.07 -7.01
N TYR A 284 3.44 -3.35 -7.35
CA TYR A 284 2.55 -3.96 -8.34
C TYR A 284 1.09 -3.97 -7.86
N ASP A 285 0.16 -3.74 -8.78
CA ASP A 285 -1.27 -3.71 -8.47
C ASP A 285 -1.78 -5.12 -8.10
N ASP A 286 -1.26 -6.14 -8.79
CA ASP A 286 -1.61 -7.54 -8.59
C ASP A 286 -0.39 -8.39 -8.16
N PRO A 287 -0.51 -9.20 -7.07
CA PRO A 287 0.49 -10.19 -6.69
C PRO A 287 0.89 -11.16 -7.80
N SER A 288 0.04 -11.38 -8.81
CA SER A 288 0.42 -12.16 -10.00
C SER A 288 1.58 -11.54 -10.79
N GLN A 289 1.85 -10.25 -10.60
CA GLN A 289 2.96 -9.51 -11.22
C GLN A 289 4.23 -9.54 -10.37
N TRP A 290 4.18 -10.10 -9.16
CA TRP A 290 5.36 -10.17 -8.30
C TRP A 290 6.45 -11.01 -8.95
N THR A 291 7.68 -10.55 -8.77
CA THR A 291 8.88 -11.24 -9.21
C THR A 291 9.49 -12.01 -8.05
N ALA A 292 10.59 -12.73 -8.29
CA ALA A 292 11.29 -13.42 -7.22
C ALA A 292 11.78 -12.42 -6.16
N ASN A 293 11.47 -12.69 -4.90
CA ASN A 293 12.10 -12.02 -3.77
C ASN A 293 13.57 -12.45 -3.68
N ILE A 294 14.47 -11.48 -3.79
CA ILE A 294 15.93 -11.69 -3.74
C ILE A 294 16.56 -11.21 -2.43
N ILE A 295 15.75 -10.76 -1.46
CA ILE A 295 16.23 -10.44 -0.12
C ILE A 295 16.56 -11.74 0.62
N ARG A 296 17.81 -11.86 1.07
CA ARG A 296 18.26 -13.00 1.88
C ARG A 296 17.83 -12.81 3.33
N GLU A 297 17.22 -13.83 3.92
CA GLU A 297 16.85 -13.87 5.34
C GLU A 297 18.09 -14.10 6.25
N ALA A 298 18.99 -13.12 6.30
CA ALA A 298 20.23 -13.17 7.06
C ALA A 298 20.40 -11.93 7.95
N ASP A 299 21.26 -12.04 8.97
CA ASP A 299 21.60 -10.90 9.81
C ASP A 299 22.50 -9.91 9.04
N PHE A 300 22.38 -8.63 9.37
CA PHE A 300 23.12 -7.55 8.72
C PHE A 300 23.86 -6.67 9.74
N GLN A 301 24.88 -5.97 9.25
CA GLN A 301 25.66 -4.96 9.96
C GLN A 301 25.67 -3.65 9.17
#